data_AF-X1AZC9-F1
#
_entry.id   AF-X1AZC9-F1
#
_cell.length_a   1.000
_cell.length_b   1.000
_cell.length_c   1.000
_cell.angle_alpha   90.00
_cell.angle_beta   90.00
_cell.angle_gamma   90.00
#
_symmetry.space_group_name_H-M   'P 1'
#
loop_
_entity.id
_entity.type
_entity.pdbx_description
1 polymer ?
#
loop_
_entity_poly.entity_id
_entity_poly.type
_entity_poly.pdbx_seq_one_letter_code
_entity_poly.pdbx_strand_id
1 'polypeptide(L)'
;MVKLERHRYIVFEIISDRNNINEENIKNTLWNQIFRLFGEFGTSQTGLWIIYYDEENKHGVIRTSLKYYENVRAALAMITTIFEKQEEKNEKKKS
;
A
#
# COMPACT_ATOMS: atom_id res chain seq x y z
N MET A 1 31.37 -3.95 -8.58
CA MET A 1 30.24 -4.82 -8.98
C MET A 1 28.95 -4.16 -8.54
N VAL A 2 28.13 -3.63 -9.45
CA VAL A 2 26.85 -2.98 -9.10
C VAL A 2 25.84 -4.07 -8.75
N LYS A 3 25.38 -4.09 -7.49
CA LYS A 3 24.37 -5.03 -7.02
C LYS A 3 23.01 -4.38 -7.23
N LEU A 4 22.40 -4.59 -8.40
CA LEU A 4 21.04 -4.12 -8.66
C LEU A 4 20.07 -4.81 -7.70
N GLU A 5 19.21 -4.03 -7.06
CA GLU A 5 18.15 -4.57 -6.22
C GLU A 5 17.16 -5.34 -7.10
N ARG A 6 16.95 -6.62 -6.77
CA ARG A 6 16.00 -7.46 -7.49
C ARG A 6 14.60 -7.19 -6.96
N HIS A 7 13.66 -6.92 -7.86
CA HIS A 7 12.27 -6.68 -7.52
C HIS A 7 11.40 -7.95 -7.61
N ARG A 8 10.29 -7.92 -6.90
CA ARG A 8 9.16 -8.84 -7.00
C ARG A 8 7.88 -8.04 -7.17
N TYR A 9 6.95 -8.59 -7.92
CA TYR A 9 5.64 -8.02 -8.16
C TYR A 9 4.59 -8.94 -7.55
N ILE A 10 3.71 -8.38 -6.74
CA ILE A 10 2.62 -9.09 -6.05
C ILE A 10 1.33 -8.56 -6.63
N VAL A 11 0.55 -9.45 -7.25
CA VAL A 11 -0.84 -9.17 -7.63
C VAL A 11 -1.71 -9.43 -6.40
N PHE A 12 -2.61 -8.50 -6.09
CA PHE A 12 -3.55 -8.63 -4.99
C PHE A 12 -4.97 -8.24 -5.43
N GLU A 13 -5.95 -8.77 -4.70
CA GLU A 13 -7.38 -8.48 -4.84
C GLU A 13 -7.92 -8.07 -3.46
N ILE A 14 -8.80 -7.07 -3.41
CA ILE A 14 -9.49 -6.66 -2.19
C ILE A 14 -10.90 -7.25 -2.16
N ILE A 15 -11.12 -8.17 -1.24
CA ILE A 15 -12.43 -8.78 -0.99
C ILE A 15 -13.17 -7.91 0.03
N SER A 16 -14.15 -7.11 -0.44
CA SER A 16 -14.97 -6.25 0.42
C SER A 16 -16.30 -5.88 -0.25
N ASP A 17 -17.36 -5.79 0.55
CA ASP A 17 -18.69 -5.30 0.13
C ASP A 17 -18.68 -3.80 -0.21
N ARG A 18 -17.64 -3.07 0.24
CA ARG A 18 -17.49 -1.65 -0.06
C ARG A 18 -17.07 -1.46 -1.53
N ASN A 19 -17.76 -0.55 -2.22
CA ASN A 19 -17.40 -0.11 -3.55
C ASN A 19 -16.54 1.16 -3.50
N ASN A 20 -15.82 1.45 -4.59
CA ASN A 20 -15.01 2.65 -4.78
C ASN A 20 -13.93 2.85 -3.70
N ILE A 21 -13.14 1.80 -3.42
CA ILE A 21 -11.95 1.94 -2.59
C ILE A 21 -10.88 2.58 -3.47
N ASN A 22 -10.51 3.83 -3.20
CA ASN A 22 -9.52 4.53 -4.03
C ASN A 22 -8.07 4.05 -3.76
N GLU A 23 -7.18 4.32 -4.72
CA GLU A 23 -5.76 3.93 -4.62
C GLU A 23 -5.05 4.60 -3.41
N GLU A 24 -5.40 5.84 -3.06
CA GLU A 24 -4.77 6.56 -1.93
C GLU A 24 -5.06 5.88 -0.58
N ASN A 25 -6.29 5.43 -0.35
CA ASN A 25 -6.67 4.73 0.87
C ASN A 25 -5.90 3.41 1.02
N ILE A 26 -5.68 2.71 -0.09
CA ILE A 26 -4.88 1.48 -0.13
C ILE A 26 -3.43 1.78 0.17
N LYS A 27 -2.85 2.80 -0.48
CA LYS A 27 -1.48 3.27 -0.21
C LYS A 27 -1.29 3.58 1.26
N ASN A 28 -2.15 4.43 1.82
CA ASN A 28 -2.05 4.85 3.21
C ASN A 28 -2.22 3.67 4.16
N THR A 29 -3.21 2.80 3.92
CA THR A 29 -3.43 1.62 4.75
C THR A 29 -2.23 0.68 4.70
N LEU A 30 -1.71 0.36 3.52
CA LEU A 30 -0.58 -0.55 3.38
C LEU A 30 0.70 0.00 4.01
N TRP A 31 1.03 1.28 3.77
CA TRP A 31 2.20 1.92 4.40
C TRP A 31 2.09 1.93 5.92
N ASN A 32 0.94 2.30 6.47
CA ASN A 32 0.71 2.30 7.92
C ASN A 32 0.85 0.90 8.53
N GLN A 33 0.43 -0.13 7.79
CA GLN A 33 0.48 -1.52 8.25
C GLN A 33 1.91 -2.06 8.26
N ILE A 34 2.66 -1.79 7.20
CA ILE A 34 4.09 -2.14 7.14
C ILE A 34 4.85 -1.42 8.24
N PHE A 35 4.57 -0.12 8.44
CA PHE A 35 5.16 0.67 9.51
C PHE A 35 4.83 0.09 10.90
N ARG A 36 3.57 -0.27 11.14
CA ARG A 36 3.12 -0.84 12.42
C ARG A 36 3.78 -2.19 12.72
N LEU A 37 4.02 -3.00 11.70
CA LEU A 37 4.56 -4.36 11.87
C LEU A 37 6.08 -4.41 11.93
N PHE A 38 6.75 -3.56 11.15
CA PHE A 38 8.20 -3.66 10.94
C PHE A 38 8.98 -2.40 11.32
N GLY A 39 8.29 -1.36 11.79
CA GLY A 39 8.87 -0.06 12.15
C GLY A 39 9.45 0.68 10.96
N GLU A 40 10.08 1.83 11.24
CA GLU A 40 10.72 2.69 10.24
C GLU A 40 11.80 1.96 9.44
N PHE A 41 12.71 1.29 10.15
CA PHE A 41 13.83 0.61 9.51
C PHE A 41 13.35 -0.52 8.59
N GLY A 42 12.45 -1.39 9.07
CA GLY A 42 11.92 -2.47 8.24
C GLY A 42 11.15 -1.95 7.02
N THR A 43 10.34 -0.90 7.22
CA THR A 43 9.61 -0.23 6.13
C THR A 43 10.55 0.28 5.04
N SER A 44 11.66 0.93 5.42
CA SER A 44 12.64 1.49 4.48
C SER A 44 13.28 0.44 3.55
N GLN A 45 13.39 -0.80 4.01
CA GLN A 45 14.03 -1.89 3.27
C GLN A 45 13.07 -2.62 2.31
N THR A 46 11.75 -2.43 2.47
CA THR A 46 10.75 -3.15 1.67
C THR A 46 10.79 -2.79 0.19
N GLY A 47 11.29 -1.60 -0.16
CA GLY A 47 11.23 -1.07 -1.54
C GLY A 47 9.80 -1.04 -2.09
N LEU A 48 8.81 -0.91 -1.21
CA LEU A 48 7.39 -0.98 -1.54
C LEU A 48 6.99 0.14 -2.50
N TRP A 49 6.26 -0.22 -3.54
CA TRP A 49 5.64 0.72 -4.45
C TRP A 49 4.36 0.13 -5.05
N ILE A 50 3.25 0.86 -4.99
CA ILE A 50 2.03 0.46 -5.72
C ILE A 50 2.20 0.92 -7.17
N ILE A 51 2.21 -0.04 -8.08
CA ILE A 51 2.45 0.16 -9.52
C ILE A 51 1.15 0.49 -10.24
N TYR A 52 0.08 -0.18 -9.83
CA TYR A 52 -1.23 -0.09 -10.46
C TYR A 52 -2.29 -0.55 -9.49
N TYR A 53 -3.46 0.06 -9.58
CA TYR A 53 -4.67 -0.38 -8.91
C TYR A 53 -5.89 -0.05 -9.78
N ASP A 54 -6.75 -1.05 -9.96
CA ASP A 54 -8.02 -0.97 -10.65
C ASP A 54 -9.13 -0.85 -9.60
N GLU A 55 -9.76 0.33 -9.50
CA GLU A 55 -10.81 0.57 -8.51
C GLU A 55 -12.12 -0.18 -8.83
N GLU A 56 -12.39 -0.46 -10.11
CA GLU A 56 -13.60 -1.17 -10.54
C GLU A 56 -13.51 -2.64 -10.16
N ASN A 57 -12.37 -3.27 -10.49
CA ASN A 57 -12.16 -4.70 -10.24
C ASN A 57 -11.52 -4.97 -8.87
N LYS A 58 -11.09 -3.95 -8.12
CA LYS A 58 -10.41 -4.08 -6.82
C LYS A 58 -9.12 -4.91 -6.87
N HIS A 59 -8.43 -4.88 -8.01
CA HIS A 59 -7.17 -5.59 -8.24
C HIS A 59 -6.01 -4.61 -8.30
N GLY A 60 -4.83 -5.01 -7.81
CA GLY A 60 -3.65 -4.16 -7.90
C GLY A 60 -2.34 -4.91 -7.98
N VAL A 61 -1.29 -4.16 -8.28
CA VAL A 61 0.08 -4.67 -8.39
C VAL A 61 1.01 -3.86 -7.50
N ILE A 62 1.71 -4.57 -6.61
CA ILE A 62 2.73 -4.01 -5.73
C ILE A 62 4.10 -4.48 -6.18
N ARG A 63 5.05 -3.55 -6.34
CA ARG A 63 6.48 -3.83 -6.42
C ARG A 63 7.09 -3.80 -5.03
N THR A 64 7.99 -4.73 -4.76
CA THR A 64 8.78 -4.81 -3.53
C THR A 64 10.15 -5.41 -3.82
N SER A 65 11.10 -5.30 -2.90
CA SER A 65 12.38 -5.98 -3.00
C SER A 65 12.23 -7.49 -2.81
N LEU A 66 13.08 -8.27 -3.47
CA LEU A 66 13.11 -9.73 -3.36
C LEU A 66 13.27 -10.21 -1.91
N LYS A 67 13.97 -9.44 -1.07
CA LYS A 67 14.25 -9.82 0.31
C LYS A 67 13.07 -9.65 1.26
N TYR A 68 12.12 -8.77 0.92
CA TYR A 68 11.05 -8.34 1.83
C TYR A 68 9.64 -8.62 1.29
N TYR A 69 9.53 -9.34 0.17
CA TYR A 69 8.23 -9.68 -0.43
C TYR A 69 7.31 -10.49 0.50
N GLU A 70 7.86 -11.32 1.39
CA GLU A 70 7.09 -12.03 2.42
C GLU A 70 6.59 -11.10 3.52
N ASN A 71 7.39 -10.12 3.95
CA ASN A 71 6.96 -9.09 4.89
C ASN A 71 5.79 -8.27 4.32
N VAL A 72 5.87 -7.85 3.06
CA VAL A 72 4.78 -7.14 2.39
C VAL A 72 3.53 -8.01 2.29
N ARG A 73 3.67 -9.31 1.99
CA ARG A 73 2.54 -10.25 1.95
C ARG A 73 1.89 -10.44 3.33
N ALA A 74 2.70 -10.55 4.38
CA ALA A 74 2.21 -10.64 5.74
C ALA A 74 1.46 -9.35 6.15
N ALA A 75 1.99 -8.18 5.79
CA ALA A 75 1.30 -6.91 6.03
C ALA A 75 -0.04 -6.81 5.30
N LEU A 76 -0.10 -7.22 4.03
CA LEU A 76 -1.35 -7.29 3.26
C LEU A 76 -2.39 -8.20 3.94
N ALA A 77 -1.98 -9.39 4.37
CA ALA A 77 -2.87 -10.35 5.03
C ALA A 77 -3.40 -9.85 6.39
N MET A 78 -2.68 -8.93 7.05
CA MET A 78 -3.10 -8.33 8.33
C MET A 78 -4.00 -7.10 8.18
N ILE A 79 -4.30 -6.67 6.95
CA ILE A 79 -5.26 -5.59 6.71
C ILE A 79 -6.67 -6.15 6.87
N THR A 80 -7.33 -5.77 7.96
CA THR A 80 -8.74 -6.07 8.22
C THR A 80 -9.67 -4.90 7.91
N THR A 81 -9.12 -3.69 7.78
CA THR A 81 -9.89 -2.46 7.59
C THR A 81 -9.07 -1.46 6.78
N ILE A 82 -9.70 -0.84 5.78
CA ILE A 82 -9.15 0.24 4.97
C ILE A 82 -9.86 1.53 5.35
N PHE A 83 -9.10 2.50 5.84
CA PHE A 83 -9.63 3.79 6.27
C PHE A 83 -9.72 4.74 5.09
N GLU A 84 -10.82 5.48 5.02
CA GLU A 84 -10.92 6.64 4.14
C GLU A 84 -10.23 7.83 4.79
N LYS A 85 -9.28 8.42 4.07
CA LYS A 85 -8.74 9.72 4.47
C LYS A 85 -9.82 10.77 4.23
N GLN A 86 -10.29 11.42 5.30
CA GLN A 86 -11.15 12.59 5.13
C GLN A 86 -10.29 13.73 4.60
N GLU A 87 -10.61 14.21 3.40
CA GLU A 87 -10.04 15.46 2.90
C GLU A 87 -10.50 16.59 3.82
N GLU A 88 -9.56 17.17 4.58
CA GLU A 88 -9.78 18.48 5.18
C GLU A 88 -10.03 19.46 4.03
N LYS A 89 -11.30 19.75 3.75
CA LYS A 89 -11.71 20.90 2.97
C LYS A 89 -11.30 22.16 3.72
N ASN A 90 -10.02 22.50 3.66
CA ASN A 90 -9.53 23.84 3.94
C ASN A 90 -10.00 24.72 2.77
N GLU A 91 -11.28 25.08 2.81
CA GLU A 91 -11.77 26.29 2.17
C GLU A 91 -10.89 27.42 2.64
N LYS A 92 -9.93 27.78 1.77
CA LYS A 92 -9.43 29.14 1.71
C LYS A 92 -10.66 30.04 1.59
N LYS A 93 -11.16 30.53 2.72
CA LYS A 93 -11.94 31.76 2.78
C LYS A 93 -11.07 32.82 2.13
N LYS A 94 -11.30 33.02 0.83
CA LYS A 94 -11.12 34.31 0.19
C LYS A 94 -11.96 35.29 1.00
N SER A 95 -11.29 36.11 1.80
CA SER A 95 -11.75 37.43 2.20
C SER A 95 -10.55 38.31 2.47
#